data_AF-R7W8R0-F1
#
_entry.id   AF-R7W8R0-F1
#
_cell.length_a   1.000
_cell.length_b   1.000
_cell.length_c   1.000
_cell.angle_alpha   90.00
_cell.angle_beta   90.00
_cell.angle_gamma   90.00
#
_symmetry.space_group_name_H-M   'P 1'
#
loop_
_entity.id
_entity.type
_entity.pdbx_description
1 polymer ?
#
loop_
_entity_poly.entity_id
_entity_poly.type
_entity_poly.pdbx_seq_one_letter_code
_entity_poly.pdbx_strand_id
1 'polypeptide(L)'
;MAFGRTPFRGRNRKETFRNVLLREPEFSADVGRRWPDLTDLIARLLDKDPARRLGFSGGADEVRAHPFFAGVAWDLLGEVSRPPYIPPPADDIVACEGFGVVDYFQKLHQPPPQPDGSPESLPEF
;
A
#
# COMPACT_ATOMS: atom_id res chain seq x y z
N MET A 1 -4.96 4.16 3.17
CA MET A 1 -5.57 2.82 3.00
C MET A 1 -6.05 2.32 4.35
N ALA A 2 -7.31 1.87 4.47
CA ALA A 2 -7.90 1.53 5.78
C ALA A 2 -7.79 0.04 6.19
N PHE A 3 -7.83 -0.89 5.23
CA PHE A 3 -7.96 -2.32 5.51
C PHE A 3 -6.73 -3.18 5.15
N GLY A 4 -5.71 -2.59 4.52
CA GLY A 4 -4.48 -3.31 4.11
C GLY A 4 -4.66 -4.42 3.06
N ARG A 5 -5.89 -4.65 2.58
CA ARG A 5 -6.24 -5.65 1.55
C ARG A 5 -7.28 -5.09 0.59
N THR A 6 -7.34 -5.66 -0.61
CA THR A 6 -8.35 -5.29 -1.60
C THR A 6 -9.70 -5.96 -1.28
N PRO A 7 -10.84 -5.26 -1.52
CA PRO A 7 -12.16 -5.76 -1.15
C PRO A 7 -12.63 -6.99 -1.95
N PHE A 8 -12.13 -7.19 -3.18
CA PHE A 8 -12.59 -8.23 -4.10
C PHE A 8 -11.60 -9.38 -4.31
N ARG A 9 -10.63 -9.56 -3.40
CA ARG A 9 -9.58 -10.58 -3.55
C ARG A 9 -10.16 -12.00 -3.65
N GLY A 10 -9.91 -12.68 -4.76
CA GLY A 10 -10.18 -14.11 -4.97
C GLY A 10 -8.91 -14.97 -4.82
N ARG A 11 -9.06 -16.30 -4.87
CA ARG A 11 -7.94 -17.27 -4.85
C ARG A 11 -7.11 -17.21 -6.12
N ASN A 12 -7.73 -16.83 -7.24
CA ASN A 12 -7.07 -16.67 -8.53
C ASN A 12 -7.61 -15.44 -9.27
N ARG A 13 -6.96 -15.08 -10.38
CA ARG A 13 -7.31 -13.89 -11.17
C ARG A 13 -8.76 -13.92 -11.68
N LYS A 14 -9.24 -15.08 -12.13
CA LYS A 14 -10.61 -15.23 -12.64
C LYS A 14 -11.66 -14.99 -11.54
N GLU A 15 -11.43 -15.53 -10.35
CA GLU A 15 -12.29 -15.31 -9.19
C GLU A 15 -12.26 -13.84 -8.74
N THR A 16 -11.10 -13.19 -8.74
CA THR A 16 -11.00 -11.75 -8.44
C THR A 16 -11.81 -10.91 -9.42
N PHE A 17 -11.71 -11.14 -10.73
CA PHE A 17 -12.54 -10.42 -11.71
C PHE A 17 -14.03 -10.67 -11.50
N ARG A 18 -14.42 -11.92 -11.23
CA ARG A 18 -15.81 -12.26 -10.92
C ARG A 18 -16.30 -11.51 -9.68
N ASN A 19 -15.48 -11.42 -8.63
CA ASN A 19 -15.80 -10.69 -7.40
C ASN A 19 -15.95 -9.18 -7.67
N VAL A 20 -15.09 -8.60 -8.50
CA VAL A 20 -15.20 -7.17 -8.88
C VAL A 20 -16.54 -6.88 -9.56
N LEU A 21 -17.03 -7.78 -10.40
CA LEU A 21 -18.28 -7.59 -11.14
C LEU A 21 -19.53 -7.88 -10.29
N LEU A 22 -19.50 -8.95 -9.49
CA LEU A 22 -20.71 -9.52 -8.91
C LEU A 22 -20.83 -9.37 -7.40
N ARG A 23 -19.72 -9.17 -6.69
CA ARG A 23 -19.71 -9.17 -5.23
C ARG A 23 -19.68 -7.75 -4.70
N GLU A 24 -20.47 -7.51 -3.66
CA GLU A 24 -20.43 -6.26 -2.89
C GLU A 24 -19.26 -6.27 -1.91
N PRO A 25 -18.67 -5.10 -1.60
CA PRO A 25 -17.60 -5.02 -0.61
C PRO A 25 -18.14 -5.42 0.77
N GLU A 26 -17.52 -6.42 1.38
CA GLU A 26 -17.89 -6.89 2.72
C GLU A 26 -17.02 -6.23 3.79
N PHE A 27 -17.67 -5.78 4.86
CA PHE A 27 -17.03 -5.23 6.06
C PHE A 27 -17.36 -6.13 7.25
N SER A 28 -16.43 -6.28 8.19
CA SER A 28 -16.76 -6.94 9.46
C SER A 28 -17.73 -6.07 10.26
N ALA A 29 -18.61 -6.70 11.03
CA ALA A 29 -19.62 -6.00 11.84
C ALA A 29 -19.00 -4.96 12.78
N ASP A 30 -17.84 -5.27 13.37
CA ASP A 30 -17.09 -4.34 14.23
C ASP A 30 -16.65 -3.09 13.48
N VAL A 31 -16.23 -3.22 12.23
CA VAL A 31 -15.79 -2.08 11.42
C VAL A 31 -16.99 -1.24 10.98
N GLY A 32 -18.08 -1.87 10.55
CA GLY A 32 -19.31 -1.14 10.22
C GLY A 32 -19.84 -0.33 11.41
N ARG A 33 -19.71 -0.86 12.63
CA ARG A 33 -20.09 -0.13 13.84
C ARG A 33 -19.12 0.99 14.21
N ARG A 34 -17.81 0.75 14.10
CA ARG A 34 -16.78 1.71 14.51
C ARG A 34 -16.62 2.87 13.52
N TRP A 35 -16.77 2.59 12.23
CA TRP A 35 -16.51 3.55 11.15
C TRP A 35 -17.65 3.54 10.11
N PRO A 36 -18.89 3.87 10.52
CA PRO A 36 -20.05 3.79 9.64
C PRO A 36 -19.89 4.65 8.38
N ASP A 37 -19.39 5.88 8.53
CA ASP A 37 -19.19 6.81 7.41
C ASP A 37 -18.11 6.32 6.43
N LEU A 38 -17.07 5.64 6.93
CA LEU A 38 -16.04 5.06 6.06
C LEU A 38 -16.62 3.90 5.25
N THR A 39 -17.41 3.03 5.89
CA THR A 39 -18.03 1.90 5.20
C THR A 39 -19.08 2.35 4.18
N ASP A 40 -19.87 3.38 4.49
CA ASP A 40 -20.82 3.99 3.55
C ASP A 40 -20.09 4.62 2.35
N LEU A 41 -19.02 5.38 2.61
CA LEU A 41 -18.19 5.97 1.56
C LEU A 41 -17.67 4.90 0.59
N ILE A 42 -17.09 3.82 1.13
CA ILE A 42 -16.52 2.74 0.30
C ILE A 42 -17.62 2.02 -0.47
N ALA A 43 -18.78 1.76 0.14
CA ALA A 43 -19.91 1.12 -0.52
C ALA A 43 -20.39 1.94 -1.73
N ARG A 44 -20.56 3.26 -1.57
CA ARG A 44 -21.03 4.15 -2.65
C ARG A 44 -19.98 4.38 -3.74
N LEU A 45 -18.69 4.42 -3.40
CA LEU A 45 -17.61 4.50 -4.40
C LEU A 45 -17.46 3.21 -5.21
N LEU A 46 -17.78 2.06 -4.62
CA LEU A 46 -17.68 0.74 -5.25
C LEU A 46 -19.03 0.21 -5.76
N ASP A 47 -20.03 1.09 -5.93
CA ASP A 47 -21.30 0.75 -6.57
C ASP A 47 -21.04 0.23 -7.99
N LYS A 48 -21.71 -0.87 -8.32
CA LYS A 48 -21.58 -1.56 -9.61
C LYS A 48 -22.25 -0.77 -10.71
N ASP A 49 -23.33 -0.07 -10.40
CA ASP A 49 -23.99 0.84 -11.32
C ASP A 49 -23.20 2.16 -11.36
N PRO A 50 -22.58 2.51 -12.50
CA PRO A 50 -21.85 3.76 -12.63
C PRO A 50 -22.73 4.98 -12.36
N ALA A 51 -24.03 4.92 -12.67
CA ALA A 51 -24.94 6.06 -12.51
C ALA A 51 -25.29 6.34 -11.04
N ARG A 52 -25.16 5.33 -10.17
CA ARG A 52 -25.40 5.42 -8.72
C ARG A 52 -24.11 5.64 -7.93
N ARG A 53 -22.97 5.48 -8.58
CA ARG A 53 -21.65 5.61 -7.97
C ARG A 53 -21.43 7.04 -7.51
N LEU A 54 -20.89 7.18 -6.29
CA LEU A 54 -20.52 8.48 -5.76
C LEU A 54 -19.51 9.17 -6.69
N GLY A 55 -19.83 10.39 -7.09
CA GLY A 55 -19.06 11.20 -8.03
C GLY A 55 -19.49 11.07 -9.49
N PHE A 56 -20.59 10.39 -9.79
CA PHE A 56 -21.12 10.32 -11.15
C PHE A 56 -21.76 11.64 -11.62
N SER A 57 -22.59 12.28 -10.80
CA SER A 57 -23.33 13.49 -11.22
C SER A 57 -22.57 14.79 -10.92
N GLY A 58 -22.07 14.95 -9.69
CA GLY A 58 -21.34 16.13 -9.21
C GLY A 58 -19.83 15.95 -9.11
N GLY A 59 -19.27 14.86 -9.65
CA GLY A 59 -17.82 14.65 -9.69
C GLY A 59 -17.18 14.60 -8.30
N ALA A 60 -16.05 15.31 -8.15
CA ALA A 60 -15.30 15.32 -6.90
C ALA A 60 -16.07 15.96 -5.73
N ASP A 61 -17.01 16.87 -6.01
CA ASP A 61 -17.71 17.61 -4.95
C ASP A 61 -18.67 16.72 -4.15
N GLU A 62 -19.27 15.71 -4.78
CA GLU A 62 -20.05 14.68 -4.07
C GLU A 62 -19.19 13.88 -3.09
N VAL A 63 -17.96 13.56 -3.49
CA VAL A 63 -17.02 12.82 -2.65
C VAL A 63 -16.57 13.70 -1.48
N ARG A 64 -16.26 14.97 -1.73
CA ARG A 64 -15.84 15.94 -0.72
C ARG A 64 -16.94 16.24 0.32
N ALA A 65 -18.19 16.23 -0.10
CA ALA A 65 -19.35 16.49 0.75
C ALA A 65 -19.75 15.30 1.64
N HIS A 66 -19.13 14.13 1.46
CA HIS A 66 -19.46 12.94 2.24
C HIS A 66 -19.14 13.13 3.73
N PRO A 67 -19.98 12.64 4.68
CA PRO A 67 -19.76 12.77 6.13
C PRO A 67 -18.40 12.28 6.62
N PHE A 68 -17.83 11.27 5.95
CA PHE A 68 -16.48 10.79 6.23
C PHE A 68 -15.40 11.89 6.16
N PHE A 69 -15.58 12.89 5.30
CA PHE A 69 -14.68 14.03 5.15
C PHE A 69 -15.20 15.29 5.86
N ALA A 70 -16.19 15.16 6.76
CA ALA A 70 -16.65 16.28 7.56
C ALA A 70 -15.48 16.88 8.35
N GLY A 71 -15.32 18.21 8.25
CA GLY A 71 -14.23 18.94 8.90
C GLY A 71 -12.93 19.03 8.09
N VAL A 72 -12.86 18.44 6.90
CA VAL A 72 -11.72 18.64 5.99
C VAL A 72 -11.86 19.99 5.29
N ALA A 73 -10.91 20.89 5.51
CA ALA A 73 -10.79 22.14 4.78
C ALA A 73 -10.02 21.91 3.47
N TRP A 74 -10.75 21.59 2.40
CA TRP A 74 -10.16 21.22 1.11
C TRP A 74 -9.27 22.30 0.48
N ASP A 75 -9.62 23.59 0.67
CA ASP A 75 -8.85 24.72 0.15
C ASP A 75 -7.50 24.90 0.87
N LEU A 76 -7.41 24.46 2.13
CA LEU A 76 -6.21 24.57 2.96
C LEU A 76 -5.34 23.31 2.91
N LEU A 77 -5.73 22.30 2.12
CA LEU A 77 -5.02 21.02 2.08
C LEU A 77 -3.54 21.16 1.66
N GLY A 78 -3.25 22.14 0.79
CA GLY A 78 -1.88 22.47 0.36
C GLY A 78 -1.05 23.22 1.42
N GLU A 79 -1.72 23.81 2.41
CA GLU A 79 -1.08 24.57 3.50
C GLU A 79 -0.83 23.70 4.74
N VAL A 80 -1.18 22.41 4.70
CA VAL A 80 -0.99 21.47 5.81
C VAL A 80 0.50 21.38 6.13
N SER A 81 0.88 22.01 7.24
CA SER A 81 2.28 22.19 7.64
C SER A 81 2.97 20.90 8.06
N ARG A 82 2.22 19.88 8.48
CA ARG A 82 2.78 18.60 8.93
C ARG A 82 1.92 17.41 8.52
N PRO A 83 2.36 16.58 7.54
CA PRO A 83 1.66 15.34 7.21
C PRO A 83 1.76 14.32 8.36
N PRO A 84 0.82 13.37 8.45
CA PRO A 84 0.83 12.35 9.51
C PRO A 84 2.04 11.41 9.44
N TYR A 85 2.70 11.33 8.28
CA TYR A 85 3.95 10.60 8.09
C TYR A 85 4.96 11.51 7.40
N ILE A 86 6.14 11.64 8.01
CA ILE A 86 7.30 12.34 7.46
C ILE A 86 8.37 11.27 7.22
N PRO A 87 8.77 11.00 5.97
CA PRO A 87 9.82 10.02 5.71
C PRO A 87 11.15 10.52 6.29
N PRO A 88 12.05 9.59 6.70
CA PRO A 88 13.38 9.96 7.15
C PRO A 88 14.20 10.63 6.02
N PRO A 89 15.17 11.48 6.35
CA PRO A 89 16.05 12.12 5.37
C PRO A 89 16.87 11.09 4.57
N ALA A 90 17.25 11.48 3.36
CA ALA A 90 17.84 10.58 2.37
C ALA A 90 19.18 9.94 2.81
N ASP A 91 19.90 10.60 3.72
CA ASP A 91 21.20 10.12 4.22
C ASP A 91 21.07 8.87 5.12
N ASP A 92 19.87 8.63 5.67
CA ASP A 92 19.54 7.42 6.44
C ASP A 92 19.06 6.27 5.53
N ILE A 93 18.91 6.50 4.22
CA ILE A 93 18.47 5.46 3.28
C ILE A 93 19.56 4.39 3.11
N VAL A 94 20.82 4.64 3.46
CA VAL A 94 21.86 3.57 3.51
C VAL A 94 21.53 2.48 4.56
N ALA A 95 20.56 2.70 5.47
CA ALA A 95 20.01 1.65 6.34
C ALA A 95 18.76 0.94 5.78
N CYS A 96 18.19 1.40 4.66
CA CYS A 96 16.97 0.86 4.04
C CYS A 96 17.00 0.74 2.49
N GLU A 97 18.12 0.99 1.84
CA GLU A 97 18.31 0.82 0.40
C GLU A 97 18.88 -0.57 0.09
N GLY A 98 18.10 -1.37 -0.62
CA GLY A 98 18.67 -2.38 -1.51
C GLY A 98 18.97 -3.75 -0.91
N PHE A 99 18.09 -4.33 -0.10
CA PHE A 99 17.98 -5.79 -0.06
C PHE A 99 16.86 -6.24 -0.98
N GLY A 100 17.14 -6.25 -2.28
CA GLY A 100 16.29 -6.92 -3.25
C GLY A 100 16.24 -8.40 -2.93
N VAL A 101 15.07 -9.03 -3.10
CA VAL A 101 14.95 -10.50 -2.98
C VAL A 101 15.95 -11.22 -3.91
N VAL A 102 16.28 -10.60 -5.04
CA VAL A 102 17.27 -11.10 -6.00
C VAL A 102 18.68 -11.12 -5.41
N ASP A 103 19.10 -10.04 -4.73
CA ASP A 103 20.39 -9.95 -4.04
C ASP A 103 20.54 -11.03 -2.97
N TYR A 104 19.48 -11.32 -2.22
CA TYR A 104 19.48 -12.39 -1.21
C TYR A 104 19.80 -13.76 -1.81
N PHE A 105 19.11 -14.15 -2.88
CA PHE A 105 19.31 -15.45 -3.50
C PHE A 105 20.65 -15.54 -4.24
N GLN A 106 21.11 -14.46 -4.87
CA GLN A 106 22.46 -14.42 -5.45
C GLN A 106 23.54 -14.63 -4.40
N LYS A 107 23.38 -14.05 -3.21
CA LYS A 107 24.34 -14.18 -2.11
C LYS A 107 24.38 -15.59 -1.51
N LEU A 108 23.26 -16.32 -1.52
CA LEU A 108 23.19 -17.72 -1.06
C LEU A 108 23.84 -18.72 -2.03
N HIS A 109 23.94 -18.39 -3.32
CA HIS A 109 24.56 -19.25 -4.33
C HIS A 109 26.07 -18.99 -4.50
N GLN A 110 26.65 -18.05 -3.74
CA GLN A 110 28.08 -17.81 -3.78
C GLN A 110 28.80 -18.93 -2.99
N PRO A 111 29.69 -19.72 -3.61
CA PRO A 111 30.47 -20.70 -2.87
C PRO A 111 31.36 -19.98 -1.85
N PRO A 112 31.62 -20.57 -0.67
CA PRO A 112 32.48 -19.96 0.33
C PRO A 112 33.85 -19.63 -0.28
N PRO A 113 34.45 -18.46 0.03
CA PRO A 113 35.77 -18.13 -0.47
C PRO A 113 36.73 -19.24 -0.02
N GLN A 114 37.42 -19.84 -1.00
CA GLN A 114 38.45 -20.84 -0.72
C GLN A 114 39.55 -20.13 0.08
N PRO A 115 40.10 -20.74 1.14
CA PRO A 115 41.29 -20.18 1.77
C PRO A 115 42.41 -20.18 0.72
N ASP A 116 42.91 -18.99 0.37
CA ASP A 116 44.00 -18.85 -0.59
C ASP A 116 45.22 -19.61 -0.08
N GLY A 117 45.39 -20.82 -0.60
CA GLY A 117 46.61 -21.59 -0.49
C GLY A 117 47.58 -21.10 -1.55
N SER A 118 48.59 -20.34 -1.14
CA SER A 118 49.86 -20.27 -1.87
C SER A 118 51.01 -20.11 -0.87
N PRO A 119 51.99 -21.05 -0.86
CA PRO A 119 53.18 -20.98 -0.04
C PRO A 119 54.31 -20.29 -0.82
N GLU A 120 54.81 -19.14 -0.36
CA GLU A 120 56.03 -18.49 -0.87
C GLU A 120 56.28 -17.23 -0.04
N SER A 121 57.47 -16.86 0.40
CA SER A 121 58.77 -17.47 0.60
C SER A 121 59.50 -16.47 1.51
N LEU A 122 60.11 -16.94 2.60
CA LEU A 122 60.86 -16.08 3.53
C LEU A 122 62.10 -15.52 2.83
N PRO A 123 62.44 -14.22 2.99
CA PRO A 123 63.79 -13.77 2.76
C PRO A 123 64.63 -14.02 4.03
N GLU A 124 65.78 -14.67 3.83
CA GLU A 124 66.85 -14.82 4.82
C GLU A 124 67.39 -13.46 5.28
N PHE A 125 67.56 -13.32 6.60
CA PHE A 125 68.74 -12.73 7.25
C PHE A 125 68.94 -13.39 8.62
#